data_AF-A0A8J8NZ73-F1
#
_entry.id   AF-A0A8J8NZ73-F1
#
_cell.length_a   1.000
_cell.length_b   1.000
_cell.length_c   1.000
_cell.angle_alpha   90.00
_cell.angle_beta   90.00
_cell.angle_gamma   90.00
#
_symmetry.space_group_name_H-M   'P 1'
#
loop_
_entity.id
_entity.type
_entity.pdbx_description
1 polymer ?
#
loop_
_entity_poly.entity_id
_entity_poly.type
_entity_poly.pdbx_seq_one_letter_code
_entity_poly.pdbx_strand_id
1 'polypeptide(L)' 'MQIDHHGVLSVHSFEFKNFGQNFVFRQVIQCQRFLYDFRVFSSNLASKFLVFQSISMLILSRLQRSLQIQRRL' A
#
# COMPACT_ATOMS: atom_id res chain seq x y z
N MET A 1 -1.03 -18.86 -3.48
CA MET A 1 -0.34 -17.55 -3.56
C MET A 1 0.17 -17.44 -4.99
N GLN A 2 -0.60 -16.79 -5.87
CA GLN A 2 -0.38 -16.82 -7.32
C GLN A 2 0.52 -15.65 -7.72
N ILE A 3 1.66 -15.97 -8.33
CA ILE A 3 2.66 -15.01 -8.80
C ILE A 3 2.41 -14.84 -10.29
N ASP A 4 1.76 -13.74 -10.68
CA ASP A 4 1.59 -13.41 -12.09
C ASP A 4 2.74 -12.52 -12.59
N HIS A 5 3.44 -13.03 -13.60
CA HIS A 5 4.65 -12.48 -14.22
C HIS A 5 4.44 -11.24 -15.11
N HIS A 6 3.35 -10.48 -14.94
CA HIS A 6 3.01 -9.36 -15.84
C HIS A 6 3.10 -7.99 -15.17
N GLY A 7 4.25 -7.68 -14.55
CA GLY A 7 4.58 -6.34 -14.02
C GLY A 7 3.47 -5.69 -13.17
N VAL A 8 2.73 -6.51 -12.45
CA VAL A 8 1.54 -6.12 -11.71
C VAL A 8 1.98 -5.33 -10.48
N LEU A 9 1.28 -4.23 -10.22
CA LEU A 9 1.35 -3.56 -8.94
C LEU A 9 0.69 -4.49 -7.92
N SER A 10 1.47 -5.19 -7.10
CA SER A 10 0.93 -6.10 -6.10
C SER A 10 1.09 -5.52 -4.70
N VAL A 11 -0.02 -5.52 -3.95
CA VAL A 11 0.04 -5.31 -2.50
C VAL A 11 0.66 -6.57 -1.92
N HIS A 12 1.87 -6.44 -1.39
CA HIS A 12 2.67 -7.57 -0.97
C HIS A 12 2.37 -7.99 0.48
N SER A 13 2.06 -7.01 1.33
CA SER A 13 1.57 -7.28 2.68
C SER A 13 0.81 -6.09 3.26
N PHE A 14 -0.14 -6.40 4.14
CA PHE A 14 -0.78 -5.45 5.03
C PHE A 14 -0.59 -5.98 6.47
N GLU A 15 -0.02 -5.14 7.33
CA GLU A 15 0.16 -5.44 8.75
C GLU A 15 -0.59 -4.41 9.59
N PHE A 16 -1.28 -4.90 10.60
CA PHE A 16 -1.87 -4.09 11.65
C PHE A 16 -1.28 -4.52 12.99
N LYS A 17 -0.76 -3.55 13.76
CA LYS A 17 -0.28 -3.77 15.13
C LYS A 17 -0.98 -2.82 16.08
N ASN A 18 -1.47 -3.36 17.19
CA ASN A 18 -2.06 -2.61 18.29
C ASN A 18 -1.09 -2.63 19.49
N PHE A 19 -0.73 -1.45 19.97
CA PHE A 19 0.11 -1.19 21.13
C PHE A 19 -0.72 -0.46 22.22
N GLY A 20 -1.91 -1.00 22.52
CA GLY A 20 -2.84 -0.46 23.52
C GLY A 20 -3.57 0.77 23.00
N GLN A 21 -2.99 1.95 23.23
CA GLN A 21 -3.56 3.22 22.73
C GLN A 21 -3.07 3.56 21.32
N ASN A 22 -2.02 2.90 20.82
CA ASN A 22 -1.42 3.20 19.52
C ASN A 22 -1.65 2.08 18.50
N PHE A 23 -1.92 2.46 17.27
CA PHE A 23 -2.20 1.60 16.13
C PHE A 23 -1.17 1.90 15.06
N VAL A 24 -0.60 0.83 14.50
CA VAL A 24 0.33 0.91 13.38
C VAL A 24 -0.28 0.16 12.21
N PHE A 25 -0.53 0.90 11.14
CA PHE A 25 -0.91 0.34 9.84
C PHE A 25 0.30 0.37 8.94
N ARG A 26 0.67 -0.79 8.40
CA ARG A 26 1.77 -0.90 7.45
C ARG A 26 1.28 -1.55 6.18
N GLN A 27 1.60 -0.95 5.05
CA GLN A 27 1.33 -1.51 3.73
C GLN A 27 2.62 -1.53 2.92
N VAL A 28 2.94 -2.70 2.39
CA VAL A 28 4.07 -2.89 1.49
C VAL A 28 3.53 -3.10 0.08
N ILE A 29 3.92 -2.22 -0.85
CA ILE A 29 3.56 -2.29 -2.26
C ILE A 29 4.82 -2.64 -3.04
N GLN A 30 4.78 -3.74 -3.78
CA GLN A 30 5.85 -4.10 -4.68
C GLN A 30 5.48 -3.68 -6.11
N CYS A 31 6.36 -2.89 -6.70
CA CYS A 31 6.40 -2.62 -8.13
C CYS A 31 7.57 -3.40 -8.75
N GLN A 32 7.61 -3.54 -10.08
CA GLN A 32 8.64 -4.31 -10.80
C GLN A 32 10.08 -4.10 -10.27
N ARG A 33 10.46 -2.85 -9.99
CA ARG A 33 11.83 -2.48 -9.58
C ARG A 33 11.94 -1.88 -8.18
N PHE A 34 10.82 -1.51 -7.57
CA PHE A 34 10.81 -0.74 -6.32
C PHE A 34 9.82 -1.34 -5.33
N LEU A 35 10.23 -1.37 -4.06
CA LEU A 35 9.38 -1.74 -2.94
C LEU A 35 9.08 -0.49 -2.12
N TYR A 36 7.80 -0.20 -1.93
CA TYR A 36 7.32 0.94 -1.16
C TYR A 36 6.73 0.43 0.16
N ASP A 37 7.24 0.94 1.29
CA ASP A 37 6.78 0.62 2.65
C ASP A 37 6.11 1.85 3.26
N PHE A 38 4.79 1.81 3.41
CA PHE A 38 3.99 2.88 4.01
C PHE A 38 3.62 2.50 5.43
N ARG A 39 3.92 3.38 6.39
CA ARG A 39 3.61 3.17 7.81
C ARG A 39 2.85 4.37 8.37
N VAL A 40 1.72 4.10 9.01
CA VAL A 40 0.90 5.10 9.68
C VAL A 40 0.75 4.73 11.15
N PHE A 41 1.16 5.66 12.01
CA PHE A 41 1.02 5.56 13.45
C PHE A 41 -0.16 6.44 13.89
N SER A 42 -1.05 5.90 14.72
CA SER A 42 -2.25 6.62 15.17
C SER A 42 -2.65 6.20 16.58
N SER A 43 -3.16 7.13 17.39
CA SER A 43 -3.83 6.81 18.66
C SER A 43 -5.35 6.60 18.55
N ASN A 44 -5.92 6.83 17.36
CA ASN A 44 -7.35 6.72 17.07
C ASN A 44 -7.60 5.77 15.89
N LEU A 45 -8.19 4.60 16.15
CA LEU A 45 -8.32 3.50 15.20
C LEU A 45 -9.29 3.81 14.05
N ALA A 46 -10.53 4.19 14.38
CA ALA A 46 -11.63 4.21 13.41
C ALA A 46 -11.45 5.30 12.33
N SER A 47 -11.08 6.52 12.75
CA SER A 47 -10.90 7.64 11.83
C SER A 47 -9.67 7.47 10.94
N LYS A 48 -8.59 6.87 11.45
CA LYS A 48 -7.33 6.75 10.71
C LYS A 48 -7.25 5.48 9.86
N PHE A 49 -8.03 4.44 10.16
CA PHE A 49 -8.17 3.29 9.26
C PHE A 49 -8.80 3.69 7.92
N LEU A 50 -9.89 4.46 7.95
CA LEU A 50 -10.54 4.95 6.71
C LEU A 50 -9.58 5.83 5.90
N VAL A 51 -8.88 6.75 6.57
CA VAL A 51 -7.85 7.59 5.94
C VAL A 51 -6.73 6.73 5.34
N PHE A 52 -6.25 5.73 6.08
CA PHE A 52 -5.22 4.81 5.60
C PHE A 52 -5.69 4.05 4.35
N GLN A 53 -6.93 3.54 4.34
CA GLN A 53 -7.51 2.86 3.18
C GLN A 53 -7.62 3.81 1.98
N SER A 54 -8.12 5.03 2.16
CA SER A 54 -8.24 6.02 1.08
C SER A 54 -6.88 6.42 0.51
N ILE A 55 -5.88 6.65 1.36
CA ILE A 55 -4.51 6.99 0.94
C ILE A 55 -3.88 5.80 0.20
N SER A 56 -4.04 4.58 0.72
CA SER A 56 -3.55 3.35 0.09
C SER A 56 -4.11 3.18 -1.33
N MET A 57 -5.42 3.34 -1.50
CA MET A 57 -6.09 3.24 -2.81
C MET A 57 -5.62 4.33 -3.79
N LEU A 58 -5.40 5.56 -3.30
CA LEU A 58 -4.87 6.64 -4.13
C LEU A 58 -3.44 6.34 -4.59
N ILE A 59 -2.57 5.88 -3.69
CA ILE A 59 -1.19 5.52 -4.00
C ILE A 59 -1.15 4.38 -5.02
N LEU A 60 -1.91 3.31 -4.79
CA LEU A 60 -2.01 2.19 -5.73
C LEU A 60 -2.47 2.67 -7.12
N SER A 61 -3.50 3.50 -7.17
CA SER A 61 -4.02 4.05 -8.44
C SER A 61 -2.98 4.90 -9.18
N ARG A 62 -2.22 5.73 -8.46
CA ARG A 62 -1.19 6.59 -9.03
C ARG A 62 0.01 5.78 -9.53
N LEU A 63 0.47 4.80 -8.77
CA LEU A 63 1.55 3.91 -9.16
C LEU A 63 1.16 3.04 -10.36
N GLN A 64 -0.06 2.50 -10.37
CA GLN A 64 -0.58 1.75 -11.51
C GLN A 64 -0.61 2.59 -12.79
N ARG A 65 -1.08 3.85 -12.70
CA ARG A 65 -1.08 4.77 -13.85
C ARG A 65 0.33 5.09 -14.33
N SER A 66 1.27 5.33 -13.42
CA SER A 66 2.67 5.59 -13.77
C SER A 66 3.30 4.39 -14.50
N LEU A 67 3.09 3.18 -14.01
CA LEU A 67 3.59 1.95 -14.63
C LEU A 67 2.93 1.69 -16.01
N GLN A 68 1.63 1.97 -16.15
CA GLN A 68 0.95 1.85 -17.44
C GLN A 68 1.52 2.83 -18.48
N ILE A 69 1.88 4.05 -18.09
CA ILE A 69 2.52 5.03 -18.98
C ILE A 69 3.91 4.54 -19.39
N GLN A 70 4.72 4.06 -18.45
CA GLN A 70 6.06 3.54 -18.74
C GLN A 70 6.07 2.32 -19.68
N ARG A 71 4.98 1.55 -19.77
CA ARG A 71 4.85 0.43 -20.71
C ARG A 71 4.42 0.83 -22.13
N ARG A 72 3.91 2.05 -22.32
CA ARG A 72 3.43 2.54 -23.64
C ARG A 72 4.49 3.32 -24.40
N LEU A 73 5.61 3.66 -23.77
CA LEU A 73 6.79 4.28 -24.37
C LEU A 73 7.84 3.20 -24.65
#